data_AF-I4FSM3-F1
#
_entry.id   AF-I4FSM3-F1
#
_cell.length_a   1.000
_cell.length_b   1.000
_cell.length_c   1.000
_cell.angle_alpha   90.00
_cell.angle_beta   90.00
_cell.angle_gamma   90.00
#
_symmetry.space_group_name_H-M   'P 1'
#
loop_
_entity.id
_entity.type
_entity.pdbx_description
1 polymer ?
#
loop_
_entity_poly.entity_id
_entity_poly.type
_entity_poly.pdbx_seq_one_letter_code
_entity_poly.pdbx_strand_id
1 'polypeptide(L)'
;MVKLVTVKLGEGNWEQGFPVILQIAEEGSPPSIEVTGKLPSAPEIPQNYDQWQSSYRHLPVVVRLTAPATQITNVSTTADCRQTLQTLQDSLKRWLNSESFRPVRERLLENLNRSEPIRFIIQAGDGYLRRLPWNLIEFFDHYPKSEVAIAASFFEKIVSPPSPTKRLRILAILGNSEGIDVTADRRFLENLPGAETVFLVEPPRREISEQLWEQHWDILFFAGHSHTEGEVGRIYINQRESLTIGELKHGLRTAIEGGLQLAIFNSCDGLGLAKELENLQIPQAIVMREPVPDKVAQEFLKHFLKAFSRGKSLYLSVRTARERLAEEGLDAELPGVMGLPVICQNPAATPLVWTRKKKLSILYQGKLVIGALALGAVLLLIPKIITITSPYRVYDPNKERLNGDLKISYPKNWKIKYPPNWQKIPSATNTEVVKFLAPKDHSSVFFQPSVIVSIEQIENPAPLDKYTDDTVKQISRDFSQGFPITPERTKLGKLDATEILYTKQQGDKQIKIKQVWALAPNHAYAYIVTYQAEPARFAEFEKTAQKIIDSFTIN
;
A
#
# COMPACT_ATOMS: atom_id res chain seq x y z
N MET A 1 -5.59 -5.48 16.16
CA MET A 1 -5.36 -5.93 14.78
C MET A 1 -6.40 -5.25 13.91
N VAL A 2 -6.21 -5.16 12.59
CA VAL A 2 -7.17 -4.50 11.69
C VAL A 2 -8.03 -5.57 11.04
N LYS A 3 -9.36 -5.45 11.15
CA LYS A 3 -10.28 -6.35 10.46
C LYS A 3 -10.46 -5.92 9.01
N LEU A 4 -10.51 -6.89 8.11
CA LEU A 4 -10.94 -6.71 6.73
C LEU A 4 -12.31 -7.37 6.56
N VAL A 5 -13.29 -6.58 6.16
CA VAL A 5 -14.64 -7.03 5.84
C VAL A 5 -14.89 -6.80 4.37
N THR A 6 -15.25 -7.85 3.64
CA THR A 6 -15.60 -7.76 2.22
C THR A 6 -17.01 -8.26 2.02
N VAL A 7 -17.90 -7.38 1.53
CA VAL A 7 -19.26 -7.72 1.11
C VAL A 7 -19.28 -7.75 -0.40
N LYS A 8 -19.39 -8.96 -0.96
CA LYS A 8 -19.48 -9.20 -2.40
C LYS A 8 -20.94 -9.23 -2.81
N LEU A 9 -21.33 -8.30 -3.66
CA LEU A 9 -22.65 -8.23 -4.27
C LEU A 9 -22.55 -8.90 -5.64
N GLY A 10 -23.09 -10.11 -5.72
CA GLY A 10 -23.01 -10.95 -6.92
C GLY A 10 -23.97 -10.50 -8.03
N GLU A 11 -24.02 -11.28 -9.11
CA GLU A 11 -24.87 -10.98 -10.27
C GLU A 11 -26.36 -10.98 -9.89
N GLY A 12 -27.01 -9.86 -10.18
CA GLY A 12 -28.39 -9.57 -9.81
C GLY A 12 -28.85 -8.25 -10.42
N ASN A 13 -30.04 -7.80 -10.06
CA ASN A 13 -30.57 -6.50 -10.47
C ASN A 13 -31.55 -5.98 -9.43
N TRP A 14 -31.94 -4.72 -9.59
CA TRP A 14 -32.83 -4.04 -8.65
C TRP A 14 -34.25 -4.65 -8.58
N GLU A 15 -34.68 -5.42 -9.59
CA GLU A 15 -35.99 -6.09 -9.60
C GLU A 15 -35.97 -7.47 -8.91
N GLN A 16 -34.84 -8.19 -8.96
CA GLN A 16 -34.71 -9.56 -8.45
C GLN A 16 -33.91 -9.64 -7.14
N GLY A 17 -33.19 -8.57 -6.81
CA GLY A 17 -32.23 -8.49 -5.71
C GLY A 17 -30.83 -8.98 -6.09
N PHE A 18 -29.93 -8.97 -5.11
CA PHE A 18 -28.52 -9.31 -5.28
C PHE A 18 -28.11 -10.40 -4.29
N PRO A 19 -27.49 -11.51 -4.74
CA PRO A 19 -26.86 -12.45 -3.82
C PRO A 19 -25.67 -11.78 -3.12
N VAL A 20 -25.46 -12.11 -1.85
CA VAL A 20 -24.40 -11.52 -1.02
C VAL A 20 -23.49 -12.62 -0.49
N ILE A 21 -22.19 -12.40 -0.58
CA ILE A 21 -21.18 -13.17 0.16
C ILE A 21 -20.43 -12.19 1.08
N LEU A 22 -20.50 -12.42 2.38
CA LEU A 22 -19.70 -11.72 3.38
C LEU A 22 -18.46 -12.54 3.71
N GLN A 23 -17.30 -11.90 3.68
CA GLN A 23 -16.04 -12.44 4.17
C GLN A 23 -15.47 -11.54 5.27
N ILE A 24 -14.99 -12.13 6.36
CA ILE A 24 -14.28 -11.43 7.44
C ILE A 24 -12.89 -12.06 7.60
N ALA A 25 -11.85 -11.23 7.66
CA ALA A 25 -10.46 -11.63 7.83
C ALA A 25 -9.73 -10.68 8.80
N GLU A 26 -8.60 -11.13 9.33
CA GLU A 26 -7.56 -10.21 9.79
C GLU A 26 -6.80 -9.67 8.58
N GLU A 27 -6.42 -8.40 8.60
CA GLU A 27 -5.71 -7.79 7.48
C GLU A 27 -4.40 -8.54 7.15
N GLY A 28 -4.24 -8.91 5.89
CA GLY A 28 -3.10 -9.72 5.41
C GLY A 28 -3.28 -11.24 5.54
N SER A 29 -4.38 -11.70 6.10
CA SER A 29 -4.71 -13.13 6.25
C SER A 29 -5.86 -13.57 5.33
N PRO A 30 -5.98 -14.87 5.03
CA PRO A 30 -7.17 -15.42 4.38
C PRO A 30 -8.45 -15.17 5.22
N PRO A 31 -9.65 -15.15 4.59
CA PRO A 31 -10.92 -15.08 5.32
C PRO A 31 -11.04 -16.20 6.34
N SER A 32 -11.39 -15.84 7.57
CA SER A 32 -11.69 -16.80 8.64
C SER A 32 -13.19 -17.11 8.72
N ILE A 33 -14.02 -16.24 8.14
CA ILE A 33 -15.47 -16.37 8.13
C ILE A 33 -15.97 -16.08 6.73
N GLU A 34 -16.89 -16.92 6.25
CA GLU A 34 -17.69 -16.69 5.06
C GLU A 34 -19.15 -17.01 5.35
N VAL A 35 -20.07 -16.13 4.92
CA VAL A 35 -21.51 -16.38 5.00
C VAL A 35 -22.21 -15.83 3.76
N THR A 36 -23.23 -16.55 3.31
CA THR A 36 -24.07 -16.13 2.19
C THR A 36 -25.36 -15.50 2.69
N GLY A 37 -25.90 -14.57 1.91
CA GLY A 37 -27.19 -13.93 2.15
C GLY A 37 -27.74 -13.36 0.85
N LYS A 38 -28.81 -12.58 0.95
CA LYS A 38 -29.41 -11.93 -0.21
C LYS A 38 -29.96 -10.56 0.16
N LEU A 39 -29.65 -9.56 -0.65
CA LEU A 39 -30.38 -8.30 -0.66
C LEU A 39 -31.60 -8.46 -1.59
N PRO A 40 -32.81 -8.11 -1.14
CA PRO A 40 -34.03 -8.33 -1.92
C PRO A 40 -34.17 -7.31 -3.06
N SER A 41 -35.22 -7.47 -3.86
CA SER A 41 -35.67 -6.46 -4.83
C SER A 41 -35.84 -5.10 -4.14
N ALA A 42 -35.35 -4.04 -4.79
CA ALA A 42 -35.45 -2.66 -4.33
C ALA A 42 -35.33 -1.65 -5.49
N PRO A 43 -36.26 -1.69 -6.48
CA PRO A 43 -36.23 -0.79 -7.64
C PRO A 43 -36.38 0.69 -7.25
N GLU A 44 -36.84 0.99 -6.04
CA GLU A 44 -36.94 2.36 -5.53
C GLU A 44 -35.58 2.98 -5.20
N ILE A 45 -34.53 2.19 -4.90
CA ILE A 45 -33.24 2.74 -4.47
C ILE A 45 -32.56 3.53 -5.59
N PRO A 46 -32.44 3.02 -6.84
CA PRO A 46 -31.94 3.82 -7.96
C PRO A 46 -32.74 5.11 -8.18
N GLN A 47 -34.08 5.04 -8.08
CA GLN A 47 -34.95 6.20 -8.24
C GLN A 47 -34.70 7.26 -7.16
N ASN A 48 -34.57 6.83 -5.90
CA ASN A 48 -34.26 7.72 -4.78
C ASN A 48 -32.84 8.30 -4.92
N TYR A 49 -31.89 7.53 -5.45
CA TYR A 49 -30.55 8.03 -5.75
C TYR A 49 -30.60 9.12 -6.83
N ASP A 50 -31.33 8.89 -7.93
CA ASP A 50 -31.46 9.87 -9.01
C ASP A 50 -32.17 11.14 -8.54
N GLN A 51 -33.19 11.02 -7.67
CA GLN A 51 -33.85 12.16 -7.04
C GLN A 51 -32.90 12.97 -6.15
N TRP A 52 -32.14 12.29 -5.29
CA TRP A 52 -31.14 12.95 -4.45
C TRP A 52 -30.05 13.60 -5.30
N GLN A 53 -29.50 12.88 -6.29
CA GLN A 53 -28.44 13.38 -7.17
C GLN A 53 -28.92 14.61 -7.92
N SER A 54 -30.13 14.56 -8.48
CA SER A 54 -30.75 15.70 -9.14
C SER A 54 -30.89 16.89 -8.18
N SER A 55 -31.45 16.66 -6.99
CA SER A 55 -31.60 17.73 -5.99
C SER A 55 -30.26 18.32 -5.55
N TYR A 56 -29.23 17.50 -5.40
CA TYR A 56 -27.88 17.91 -5.02
C TYR A 56 -27.22 18.75 -6.13
N ARG A 57 -27.26 18.28 -7.38
CA ARG A 57 -26.66 18.96 -8.54
C ARG A 57 -27.34 20.30 -8.85
N HIS A 58 -28.60 20.45 -8.47
CA HIS A 58 -29.36 21.70 -8.61
C HIS A 58 -29.27 22.63 -7.39
N LEU A 59 -28.44 22.34 -6.39
CA LEU A 59 -28.16 23.29 -5.31
C LEU A 59 -27.45 24.54 -5.86
N PRO A 60 -27.75 25.75 -5.38
CA PRO A 60 -27.16 26.98 -5.91
C PRO A 60 -25.63 26.97 -5.91
N VAL A 61 -25.02 26.37 -4.89
CA VAL A 61 -23.56 26.27 -4.75
C VAL A 61 -22.93 25.29 -5.75
N VAL A 62 -23.68 24.29 -6.21
CA VAL A 62 -23.22 23.28 -7.19
C VAL A 62 -23.48 23.76 -8.61
N VAL A 63 -24.66 24.32 -8.88
CA VAL A 63 -25.02 24.87 -10.21
C VAL A 63 -24.03 25.95 -10.66
N ARG A 64 -23.54 26.77 -9.73
CA ARG A 64 -22.52 27.79 -10.01
C ARG A 64 -21.18 27.21 -10.50
N LEU A 65 -20.94 25.91 -10.30
CA LEU A 65 -19.75 25.21 -10.79
C LEU A 65 -19.95 24.65 -12.21
N THR A 66 -21.21 24.38 -12.61
CA THR A 66 -21.52 23.57 -13.79
C THR A 66 -22.24 24.34 -14.91
N ALA A 67 -22.79 25.53 -14.66
CA ALA A 67 -23.54 26.30 -15.65
C ALA A 67 -23.27 27.82 -15.62
N PRO A 68 -23.30 28.52 -16.78
CA PRO A 68 -23.30 29.98 -16.82
C PRO A 68 -24.56 30.56 -16.16
N ALA A 69 -24.41 31.64 -15.38
CA ALA A 69 -25.46 32.24 -14.55
C ALA A 69 -26.77 32.64 -15.29
N THR A 70 -26.75 32.69 -16.62
CA THR A 70 -27.85 33.15 -17.47
C THR A 70 -28.88 32.07 -17.87
N GLN A 71 -28.68 30.79 -17.49
CA GLN A 71 -29.58 29.67 -17.86
C GLN A 71 -30.24 28.95 -16.66
N ILE A 72 -30.20 29.53 -15.46
CA ILE A 72 -30.71 28.88 -14.25
C ILE A 72 -32.24 29.03 -14.17
N THR A 73 -32.99 27.97 -14.45
CA THR A 73 -34.47 27.96 -14.38
C THR A 73 -35.03 27.11 -13.24
N ASN A 74 -34.26 26.15 -12.71
CA ASN A 74 -34.66 25.24 -11.63
C ASN A 74 -33.52 25.07 -10.61
N VAL A 75 -33.73 25.51 -9.36
CA VAL A 75 -32.75 25.40 -8.27
C VAL A 75 -33.43 24.71 -7.10
N SER A 76 -32.80 23.68 -6.55
CA SER A 76 -33.28 22.99 -5.35
C SER A 76 -32.90 23.75 -4.09
N THR A 77 -33.73 23.67 -3.05
CA THR A 77 -33.34 24.19 -1.73
C THR A 77 -32.48 23.17 -0.97
N THR A 78 -31.71 23.63 0.02
CA THR A 78 -30.98 22.74 0.93
C THR A 78 -31.92 21.83 1.72
N ALA A 79 -33.15 22.28 2.02
CA ALA A 79 -34.16 21.47 2.67
C ALA A 79 -34.66 20.32 1.78
N ASP A 80 -34.93 20.58 0.49
CA ASP A 80 -35.32 19.55 -0.47
C ASP A 80 -34.20 18.51 -0.65
N CYS A 81 -32.95 18.96 -0.72
CA CYS A 81 -31.80 18.07 -0.82
C CYS A 81 -31.62 17.21 0.44
N ARG A 82 -31.85 17.76 1.65
CA ARG A 82 -31.87 16.95 2.88
C ARG A 82 -33.00 15.91 2.84
N GLN A 83 -34.19 16.31 2.40
CA GLN A 83 -35.34 15.43 2.37
C GLN A 83 -35.14 14.25 1.41
N THR A 84 -34.62 14.51 0.21
CA THR A 84 -34.32 13.46 -0.77
C THR A 84 -33.17 12.55 -0.32
N LEU A 85 -32.14 13.11 0.33
CA LEU A 85 -31.07 12.33 0.97
C LEU A 85 -31.63 11.40 2.07
N GLN A 86 -32.51 11.93 2.93
CA GLN A 86 -33.15 11.16 3.98
C GLN A 86 -33.99 10.00 3.40
N THR A 87 -34.77 10.25 2.36
CA THR A 87 -35.54 9.22 1.65
C THR A 87 -34.63 8.10 1.12
N LEU A 88 -33.48 8.47 0.53
CA LEU A 88 -32.47 7.50 0.08
C LEU A 88 -31.93 6.69 1.26
N GLN A 89 -31.51 7.34 2.35
CA GLN A 89 -30.99 6.68 3.54
C GLN A 89 -32.01 5.73 4.18
N ASP A 90 -33.28 6.12 4.24
CA ASP A 90 -34.36 5.29 4.78
C ASP A 90 -34.62 4.06 3.90
N SER A 91 -34.56 4.22 2.57
CA SER A 91 -34.68 3.09 1.64
C SER A 91 -33.51 2.10 1.78
N LEU A 92 -32.27 2.61 1.91
CA LEU A 92 -31.09 1.79 2.18
C LEU A 92 -31.20 1.08 3.53
N LYS A 93 -31.68 1.79 4.56
CA LYS A 93 -31.90 1.22 5.90
C LYS A 93 -32.91 0.08 5.85
N ARG A 94 -34.06 0.25 5.18
CA ARG A 94 -35.06 -0.82 5.03
C ARG A 94 -34.47 -2.02 4.28
N TRP A 95 -33.76 -1.77 3.20
CA TRP A 95 -33.17 -2.79 2.35
C TRP A 95 -32.10 -3.63 3.06
N LEU A 96 -31.18 -2.98 3.78
CA LEU A 96 -30.16 -3.62 4.60
C LEU A 96 -30.72 -4.27 5.87
N ASN A 97 -31.98 -4.00 6.22
CA ASN A 97 -32.64 -4.62 7.36
C ASN A 97 -33.56 -5.79 7.00
N SER A 98 -33.63 -6.18 5.74
CA SER A 98 -34.48 -7.27 5.27
C SER A 98 -34.13 -8.62 5.93
N GLU A 99 -35.12 -9.50 6.04
CA GLU A 99 -34.92 -10.86 6.55
C GLU A 99 -33.94 -11.66 5.69
N SER A 100 -33.87 -11.42 4.38
CA SER A 100 -32.94 -12.14 3.50
C SER A 100 -31.48 -11.72 3.68
N PHE A 101 -31.23 -10.52 4.21
CA PHE A 101 -29.89 -10.02 4.53
C PHE A 101 -29.48 -10.27 5.99
N ARG A 102 -30.44 -10.68 6.83
CA ARG A 102 -30.23 -10.93 8.27
C ARG A 102 -29.02 -11.81 8.59
N PRO A 103 -28.76 -12.95 7.90
CA PRO A 103 -27.60 -13.79 8.23
C PRO A 103 -26.25 -13.06 8.09
N VAL A 104 -26.14 -12.17 7.10
CA VAL A 104 -24.95 -11.33 6.89
C VAL A 104 -24.81 -10.32 8.02
N ARG A 105 -25.91 -9.63 8.38
CA ARG A 105 -25.94 -8.64 9.46
C ARG A 105 -25.59 -9.25 10.81
N GLU A 106 -26.17 -10.39 11.17
CA GLU A 106 -25.88 -11.09 12.44
C GLU A 106 -24.39 -11.46 12.52
N ARG A 107 -23.82 -11.96 11.42
CA ARG A 107 -22.39 -12.33 11.38
C ARG A 107 -21.46 -11.13 11.56
N LEU A 108 -21.80 -9.97 11.00
CA LEU A 108 -21.06 -8.72 11.25
C LEU A 108 -21.09 -8.34 12.74
N LEU A 109 -22.26 -8.41 13.38
CA LEU A 109 -22.43 -8.05 14.79
C LEU A 109 -21.68 -9.00 15.74
N GLU A 110 -21.68 -10.30 15.42
CA GLU A 110 -21.01 -11.33 16.23
C GLU A 110 -19.48 -11.22 16.23
N ASN A 111 -18.88 -10.74 15.12
CA ASN A 111 -17.45 -10.91 14.87
C ASN A 111 -16.65 -9.61 14.79
N LEU A 112 -17.31 -8.46 14.90
CA LEU A 112 -16.67 -7.14 14.82
C LEU A 112 -16.75 -6.40 16.15
N ASN A 113 -15.62 -5.82 16.57
CA ASN A 113 -15.51 -5.00 17.76
C ASN A 113 -15.53 -3.51 17.42
N ARG A 114 -16.39 -2.73 18.10
CA ARG A 114 -16.50 -1.26 17.89
C ARG A 114 -15.19 -0.50 18.12
N SER A 115 -14.28 -1.05 18.93
CA SER A 115 -13.01 -0.43 19.30
C SER A 115 -11.86 -0.72 18.34
N GLU A 116 -12.01 -1.66 17.40
CA GLU A 116 -10.96 -2.06 16.47
C GLU A 116 -11.10 -1.34 15.12
N PRO A 117 -9.99 -1.08 14.40
CA PRO A 117 -10.08 -0.57 13.04
C PRO A 117 -10.65 -1.62 12.09
N ILE A 118 -11.63 -1.23 11.26
CA ILE A 118 -12.31 -2.11 10.31
C ILE A 118 -12.24 -1.51 8.91
N ARG A 119 -11.54 -2.17 8.00
CA ARG A 119 -11.58 -1.86 6.57
C ARG A 119 -12.76 -2.58 5.93
N PHE A 120 -13.74 -1.82 5.45
CA PHE A 120 -14.96 -2.36 4.85
C PHE A 120 -14.91 -2.20 3.33
N ILE A 121 -15.09 -3.28 2.58
CA ILE A 121 -15.06 -3.26 1.11
C ILE A 121 -16.41 -3.72 0.58
N ILE A 122 -17.06 -2.87 -0.20
CA ILE A 122 -18.22 -3.24 -1.02
C ILE A 122 -17.71 -3.58 -2.42
N GLN A 123 -17.75 -4.87 -2.77
CA GLN A 123 -17.39 -5.35 -4.10
C GLN A 123 -18.66 -5.49 -4.93
N ALA A 124 -18.82 -4.69 -5.98
CA ALA A 124 -20.03 -4.66 -6.78
C ALA A 124 -19.74 -4.37 -8.26
N GLY A 125 -20.52 -5.00 -9.15
CA GLY A 125 -20.46 -4.76 -10.59
C GLY A 125 -21.45 -3.69 -11.07
N ASP A 126 -22.61 -3.58 -10.41
CA ASP A 126 -23.66 -2.63 -10.77
C ASP A 126 -23.25 -1.17 -10.49
N GLY A 127 -23.57 -0.28 -11.44
CA GLY A 127 -23.20 1.12 -11.38
C GLY A 127 -23.84 1.89 -10.22
N TYR A 128 -25.12 1.61 -9.92
CA TYR A 128 -25.82 2.24 -8.80
C TYR A 128 -25.28 1.76 -7.46
N LEU A 129 -25.03 0.44 -7.29
CA LEU A 129 -24.42 -0.09 -6.07
C LEU A 129 -23.10 0.59 -5.73
N ARG A 130 -22.29 0.91 -6.75
CA ARG A 130 -21.02 1.62 -6.57
C ARG A 130 -21.19 3.10 -6.25
N ARG A 131 -22.32 3.70 -6.63
CA ARG A 131 -22.68 5.09 -6.39
C ARG A 131 -23.30 5.31 -5.01
N LEU A 132 -23.83 4.30 -4.36
CA LEU A 132 -24.51 4.50 -3.08
C LEU A 132 -23.59 5.12 -2.00
N PRO A 133 -24.12 6.00 -1.13
CA PRO A 133 -23.39 6.59 -0.02
C PRO A 133 -23.27 5.60 1.16
N TRP A 134 -22.57 4.49 0.94
CA TRP A 134 -22.43 3.42 1.95
C TRP A 134 -21.91 3.91 3.29
N ASN A 135 -21.06 4.94 3.30
CA ASN A 135 -20.51 5.49 4.53
C ASN A 135 -21.54 6.24 5.40
N LEU A 136 -22.75 6.49 4.87
CA LEU A 136 -23.84 7.17 5.57
C LEU A 136 -24.90 6.20 6.11
N ILE A 137 -24.63 4.90 6.09
CA ILE A 137 -25.50 3.90 6.74
C ILE A 137 -25.17 3.78 8.22
N GLU A 138 -26.18 3.44 9.03
CA GLU A 138 -26.14 3.32 10.50
C GLU A 138 -25.02 2.42 11.04
N PHE A 139 -24.51 1.48 10.24
CA PHE A 139 -23.36 0.65 10.62
C PHE A 139 -22.14 1.51 10.99
N PHE A 140 -21.80 2.54 10.20
CA PHE A 140 -20.58 3.32 10.40
C PHE A 140 -20.65 4.30 11.59
N ASP A 141 -21.85 4.55 12.12
CA ASP A 141 -22.06 5.30 13.36
C ASP A 141 -21.71 4.45 14.58
N HIS A 142 -22.03 3.16 14.53
CA HIS A 142 -21.74 2.21 15.62
C HIS A 142 -20.29 1.72 15.64
N TYR A 143 -19.59 1.79 14.51
CA TYR A 143 -18.20 1.37 14.35
C TYR A 143 -17.33 2.57 13.94
N PRO A 144 -16.96 3.46 14.89
CA PRO A 144 -16.30 4.74 14.60
C PRO A 144 -14.87 4.62 14.05
N LYS A 145 -14.28 3.42 14.10
CA LYS A 145 -12.98 3.11 13.48
C LYS A 145 -13.14 2.30 12.19
N SER A 146 -14.34 2.29 11.61
CA SER A 146 -14.61 1.65 10.32
C SER A 146 -14.75 2.68 9.21
N GLU A 147 -14.23 2.34 8.03
CA GLU A 147 -14.43 3.12 6.81
C GLU A 147 -14.58 2.20 5.60
N VAL A 148 -15.39 2.64 4.64
CA VAL A 148 -15.80 1.90 3.46
C VAL A 148 -15.08 2.33 2.19
N ALA A 149 -14.70 1.35 1.39
CA ALA A 149 -14.26 1.49 0.00
C ALA A 149 -15.16 0.70 -0.95
N ILE A 150 -15.19 1.14 -2.20
CA ILE A 150 -15.79 0.42 -3.32
C ILE A 150 -14.70 -0.36 -4.04
N ALA A 151 -15.04 -1.55 -4.52
CA ALA A 151 -14.18 -2.37 -5.36
C ALA A 151 -14.95 -2.90 -6.58
N ALA A 152 -14.25 -3.00 -7.71
CA ALA A 152 -14.75 -3.69 -8.88
C ALA A 152 -14.88 -5.20 -8.63
N SER A 153 -15.84 -5.85 -9.29
CA SER A 153 -16.01 -7.31 -9.24
C SER A 153 -14.80 -8.06 -9.80
N PHE A 154 -14.16 -7.51 -10.83
CA PHE A 154 -12.95 -8.04 -11.43
C PHE A 154 -11.74 -7.24 -10.97
N PHE A 155 -10.71 -7.93 -10.50
CA PHE A 155 -9.45 -7.34 -10.10
C PHE A 155 -8.30 -8.34 -10.23
N GLU A 156 -7.10 -7.81 -10.43
CA GLU A 156 -5.87 -8.58 -10.48
C GLU A 156 -4.80 -7.92 -9.59
N LYS A 157 -3.93 -8.74 -9.03
CA LYS A 157 -2.80 -8.23 -8.25
C LYS A 157 -1.69 -7.78 -9.20
N ILE A 158 -1.42 -6.48 -9.25
CA ILE A 158 -0.18 -5.99 -9.85
C ILE A 158 0.95 -6.18 -8.83
N VAL A 159 1.99 -6.91 -9.23
CA VAL A 159 3.23 -7.05 -8.45
C VAL A 159 4.12 -5.86 -8.79
N SER A 160 4.04 -4.80 -8.01
CA SER A 160 4.96 -3.67 -8.10
C SER A 160 6.22 -3.95 -7.28
N PRO A 161 7.40 -3.47 -7.71
CA PRO A 161 8.62 -3.56 -6.91
C PRO A 161 8.45 -2.75 -5.61
N PRO A 162 9.15 -3.13 -4.53
CA PRO A 162 9.19 -2.29 -3.34
C PRO A 162 9.72 -0.90 -3.71
N SER A 163 9.07 0.15 -3.19
CA SER A 163 9.45 1.54 -3.45
C SER A 163 10.97 1.70 -3.23
N PRO A 164 11.74 2.13 -4.24
CA PRO A 164 13.19 2.19 -4.19
C PRO A 164 13.68 3.34 -3.30
N THR A 165 12.77 4.19 -2.81
CA THR A 165 13.10 5.46 -2.17
C THR A 165 12.80 5.46 -0.68
N LYS A 166 13.58 6.23 0.09
CA LYS A 166 13.42 6.38 1.55
C LYS A 166 12.30 7.37 1.94
N ARG A 167 11.69 8.05 0.96
CA ARG A 167 10.67 9.10 1.13
C ARG A 167 9.57 8.88 0.11
N LEU A 168 8.32 9.09 0.51
CA LEU A 168 7.18 9.01 -0.41
C LEU A 168 7.32 10.06 -1.51
N ARG A 169 7.20 9.66 -2.77
CA ARG A 169 7.21 10.59 -3.91
C ARG A 169 5.79 10.85 -4.39
N ILE A 170 5.45 12.12 -4.50
CA ILE A 170 4.13 12.59 -4.94
C ILE A 170 4.30 13.37 -6.24
N LEU A 171 3.65 12.92 -7.31
CA LEU A 171 3.46 13.72 -8.52
C LEU A 171 2.16 14.51 -8.38
N ALA A 172 2.25 15.83 -8.25
CA ALA A 172 1.11 16.72 -8.12
C ALA A 172 0.89 17.51 -9.41
N ILE A 173 -0.17 17.17 -10.14
CA ILE A 173 -0.60 17.86 -11.35
C ILE A 173 -1.66 18.90 -10.96
N LEU A 174 -1.31 20.18 -11.08
CA LEU A 174 -2.22 21.30 -10.90
C LEU A 174 -2.68 21.75 -12.29
N GLY A 175 -3.90 21.37 -12.65
CA GLY A 175 -4.50 21.60 -13.95
C GLY A 175 -5.06 23.00 -14.13
N ASN A 176 -6.03 23.15 -15.05
CA ASN A 176 -6.73 24.40 -15.28
C ASN A 176 -7.31 24.94 -13.96
N SER A 177 -6.87 26.16 -13.61
CA SER A 177 -7.21 26.86 -12.36
C SER A 177 -8.31 27.93 -12.51
N GLU A 178 -9.00 28.02 -13.64
CA GLU A 178 -9.99 29.05 -13.90
C GLU A 178 -11.16 28.97 -12.90
N GLY A 179 -11.28 29.95 -12.01
CA GLY A 179 -12.36 29.97 -11.01
C GLY A 179 -12.19 29.02 -9.81
N ILE A 180 -11.01 28.41 -9.63
CA ILE A 180 -10.65 27.56 -8.47
C ILE A 180 -9.26 27.92 -7.91
N ASP A 181 -9.00 27.69 -6.62
CA ASP A 181 -7.71 27.99 -6.00
C ASP A 181 -6.84 26.74 -5.81
N VAL A 182 -6.20 26.30 -6.90
CA VAL A 182 -5.20 25.20 -6.85
C VAL A 182 -3.94 25.56 -6.04
N THR A 183 -3.77 26.83 -5.64
CA THR A 183 -2.64 27.26 -4.80
C THR A 183 -2.83 26.80 -3.36
N ALA A 184 -4.08 26.72 -2.88
CA ALA A 184 -4.38 26.15 -1.56
C ALA A 184 -3.97 24.66 -1.51
N ASP A 185 -4.34 23.88 -2.53
CA ASP A 185 -3.94 22.47 -2.65
C ASP A 185 -2.42 22.31 -2.66
N ARG A 186 -1.73 23.15 -3.44
CA ARG A 186 -0.27 23.21 -3.48
C ARG A 186 0.33 23.38 -2.10
N ARG A 187 -0.16 24.35 -1.31
CA ARG A 187 0.34 24.62 0.05
C ARG A 187 0.17 23.43 0.99
N PHE A 188 -0.89 22.63 0.84
CA PHE A 188 -1.08 21.43 1.67
C PHE A 188 -0.11 20.30 1.33
N LEU A 189 0.35 20.26 0.08
CA LEU A 189 1.32 19.29 -0.42
C LEU A 189 2.78 19.75 -0.21
N GLU A 190 3.01 21.06 -0.11
CA GLU A 190 4.30 21.66 0.23
C GLU A 190 4.65 21.37 1.69
N ASN A 191 5.77 20.66 1.92
CA ASN A 191 6.32 20.32 3.24
C ASN A 191 5.66 19.15 3.98
N LEU A 192 5.04 18.21 3.27
CA LEU A 192 4.56 16.97 3.90
C LEU A 192 5.73 16.16 4.51
N PRO A 193 5.62 15.73 5.78
CA PRO A 193 6.73 15.10 6.48
C PRO A 193 7.06 13.73 5.90
N GLY A 194 8.29 13.56 5.41
CA GLY A 194 8.74 12.30 4.84
C GLY A 194 8.27 12.06 3.40
N ALA A 195 7.72 13.09 2.73
CA ALA A 195 7.39 13.07 1.32
C ALA A 195 8.21 14.08 0.53
N GLU A 196 8.39 13.80 -0.75
CA GLU A 196 8.93 14.66 -1.79
C GLU A 196 7.82 14.87 -2.83
N THR A 197 7.39 16.12 -2.99
CA THR A 197 6.35 16.47 -3.96
C THR A 197 6.97 17.17 -5.15
N VAL A 198 6.68 16.69 -6.36
CA VAL A 198 6.99 17.36 -7.62
C VAL A 198 5.70 17.93 -8.19
N PHE A 199 5.71 19.23 -8.46
CA PHE A 199 4.55 19.96 -8.97
C PHE A 199 4.68 20.18 -10.47
N LEU A 200 3.65 19.79 -11.22
CA LEU A 200 3.43 20.22 -12.60
C LEU A 200 2.28 21.23 -12.59
N VAL A 201 2.53 22.48 -12.98
CA VAL A 201 1.52 23.56 -12.93
C VAL A 201 1.11 23.95 -14.34
N GLU A 202 -0.15 23.72 -14.66
CA GLU A 202 -0.71 23.81 -16.01
C GLU A 202 0.22 23.23 -17.10
N PRO A 203 0.75 21.99 -16.91
CA PRO A 203 1.76 21.43 -17.80
C PRO A 203 1.19 21.10 -19.18
N PRO A 204 2.01 21.06 -20.24
CA PRO A 204 1.63 20.42 -21.49
C PRO A 204 1.51 18.90 -21.31
N ARG A 205 0.69 18.24 -22.13
CA ARG A 205 0.51 16.76 -22.11
C ARG A 205 1.83 15.98 -22.07
N ARG A 206 2.83 16.45 -22.84
CA ARG A 206 4.11 15.77 -22.98
C ARG A 206 4.85 15.63 -21.64
N GLU A 207 4.81 16.66 -20.80
CA GLU A 207 5.51 16.67 -19.52
C GLU A 207 4.89 15.67 -18.54
N ILE A 208 3.55 15.59 -18.50
CA ILE A 208 2.84 14.56 -17.72
C ILE A 208 3.26 13.17 -18.18
N SER A 209 3.31 12.94 -19.50
CA SER A 209 3.76 11.66 -20.05
C SER A 209 5.19 11.34 -19.61
N GLU A 210 6.14 12.25 -19.79
CA GLU A 210 7.54 12.04 -19.38
C GLU A 210 7.65 11.67 -17.88
N GLN A 211 6.93 12.36 -16.99
CA GLN A 211 6.92 12.01 -15.56
C GLN A 211 6.34 10.61 -15.28
N LEU A 212 5.27 10.20 -15.97
CA LEU A 212 4.64 8.90 -15.76
C LEU A 212 5.48 7.73 -16.31
N TRP A 213 6.28 7.96 -17.36
CA TRP A 213 7.11 6.92 -17.98
C TRP A 213 8.49 6.78 -17.34
N GLU A 214 9.11 7.89 -16.95
CA GLU A 214 10.54 7.90 -16.60
C GLU A 214 10.81 7.91 -15.09
N GLN A 215 9.80 8.23 -14.27
CA GLN A 215 9.96 8.45 -12.83
C GLN A 215 9.12 7.49 -12.00
N HIS A 216 9.61 7.22 -10.78
CA HIS A 216 8.87 6.48 -9.77
C HIS A 216 7.99 7.41 -8.92
N TRP A 217 6.73 7.03 -8.72
CA TRP A 217 5.77 7.75 -7.87
C TRP A 217 5.06 6.79 -6.93
N ASP A 218 4.85 7.19 -5.68
CA ASP A 218 4.00 6.45 -4.72
C ASP A 218 2.57 6.99 -4.76
N ILE A 219 2.42 8.30 -4.98
CA ILE A 219 1.13 9.01 -5.05
C ILE A 219 1.06 9.86 -6.32
N LEU A 220 -0.05 9.77 -7.03
CA LEU A 220 -0.45 10.70 -8.08
C LEU A 220 -1.56 11.59 -7.52
N PHE A 221 -1.40 12.90 -7.61
CA PHE A 221 -2.38 13.87 -7.19
C PHE A 221 -2.78 14.74 -8.38
N PHE A 222 -4.08 14.97 -8.54
CA PHE A 222 -4.64 15.92 -9.49
C PHE A 222 -5.60 16.88 -8.79
N ALA A 223 -5.41 18.18 -9.05
CA ALA A 223 -6.36 19.24 -8.73
C ALA A 223 -6.54 20.13 -9.96
N GLY A 224 -7.77 20.47 -10.29
CA GLY A 224 -8.12 21.13 -11.53
C GLY A 224 -9.55 20.82 -11.94
N HIS A 225 -10.02 21.44 -13.02
CA HIS A 225 -11.30 21.05 -13.61
C HIS A 225 -11.30 19.61 -14.08
N SER A 226 -12.40 18.92 -13.84
CA SER A 226 -12.69 17.61 -14.44
C SER A 226 -14.15 17.53 -14.86
N HIS A 227 -14.42 16.74 -15.88
CA HIS A 227 -15.76 16.52 -16.40
C HIS A 227 -15.91 15.06 -16.83
N THR A 228 -17.01 14.42 -16.45
CA THR A 228 -17.35 13.07 -16.91
C THR A 228 -18.48 13.15 -17.95
N GLU A 229 -18.20 12.72 -19.18
CA GLU A 229 -19.22 12.53 -20.21
C GLU A 229 -19.55 11.03 -20.29
N GLY A 230 -20.74 10.64 -19.83
CA GLY A 230 -21.12 9.23 -19.72
C GLY A 230 -20.29 8.49 -18.67
N GLU A 231 -19.38 7.62 -19.13
CA GLU A 231 -18.44 6.90 -18.26
C GLU A 231 -16.97 7.31 -18.45
N VAL A 232 -16.71 8.30 -19.31
CA VAL A 232 -15.33 8.73 -19.63
C VAL A 232 -15.03 10.01 -18.86
N GLY A 233 -14.03 9.93 -17.96
CA GLY A 233 -13.59 11.07 -17.19
C GLY A 233 -12.52 11.86 -17.94
N ARG A 234 -12.64 13.18 -17.93
CA ARG A 234 -11.68 14.11 -18.55
C ARG A 234 -11.12 15.06 -17.50
N ILE A 235 -9.81 15.23 -17.50
CA ILE A 235 -9.10 16.20 -16.66
C ILE A 235 -8.55 17.33 -17.52
N TYR A 236 -8.75 18.58 -17.10
CA TYR A 236 -8.22 19.74 -17.79
C TYR A 236 -6.84 20.06 -17.22
N ILE A 237 -5.80 19.70 -17.97
CA ILE A 237 -4.41 19.77 -17.48
C ILE A 237 -3.81 21.17 -17.60
N ASN A 238 -4.40 22.03 -18.44
CA ASN A 238 -4.11 23.45 -18.55
C ASN A 238 -5.29 24.17 -19.23
N GLN A 239 -5.15 25.47 -19.51
CA GLN A 239 -6.21 26.27 -20.14
C GLN A 239 -6.63 25.82 -21.55
N ARG A 240 -5.80 25.01 -22.24
CA ARG A 240 -5.97 24.65 -23.66
C ARG A 240 -6.12 23.17 -23.90
N GLU A 241 -5.62 22.35 -23.00
CA GLU A 241 -5.54 20.90 -23.14
C GLU A 241 -6.30 20.19 -22.03
N SER A 242 -6.92 19.10 -22.43
CA SER A 242 -7.62 18.18 -21.55
C SER A 242 -7.30 16.75 -21.96
N LEU A 243 -7.27 15.83 -21.00
CA LEU A 243 -6.93 14.43 -21.22
C LEU A 243 -7.96 13.52 -20.58
N THR A 244 -8.23 12.40 -21.22
CA THR A 244 -8.90 11.25 -20.60
C THR A 244 -7.90 10.33 -19.90
N ILE A 245 -8.35 9.50 -18.97
CA ILE A 245 -7.48 8.45 -18.38
C ILE A 245 -7.07 7.45 -19.47
N GLY A 246 -7.96 7.15 -20.42
CA GLY A 246 -7.63 6.37 -21.63
C GLY A 246 -6.42 6.91 -22.42
N GLU A 247 -6.28 8.23 -22.54
CA GLU A 247 -5.13 8.85 -23.21
C GLU A 247 -3.82 8.79 -22.42
N LEU A 248 -3.90 8.68 -21.08
CA LEU A 248 -2.77 8.50 -20.18
C LEU A 248 -2.50 7.02 -19.84
N LYS A 249 -3.32 6.10 -20.36
CA LYS A 249 -3.36 4.67 -20.00
C LYS A 249 -1.98 4.02 -19.93
N HIS A 250 -1.14 4.23 -20.93
CA HIS A 250 0.17 3.60 -21.00
C HIS A 250 1.14 4.15 -19.96
N GLY A 251 1.23 5.48 -19.82
CA GLY A 251 2.07 6.10 -18.78
C GLY A 251 1.59 5.73 -17.37
N LEU A 252 0.28 5.75 -17.12
CA LEU A 252 -0.28 5.34 -15.83
C LEU A 252 0.00 3.87 -15.53
N ARG A 253 -0.11 2.97 -16.52
CA ARG A 253 0.27 1.57 -16.33
C ARG A 253 1.74 1.44 -15.94
N THR A 254 2.64 2.12 -16.65
CA THR A 254 4.07 2.15 -16.31
C THR A 254 4.30 2.69 -14.90
N ALA A 255 3.61 3.75 -14.49
CA ALA A 255 3.70 4.27 -13.13
C ALA A 255 3.19 3.28 -12.07
N ILE A 256 2.08 2.58 -12.31
CA ILE A 256 1.52 1.55 -11.41
C ILE A 256 2.46 0.35 -11.28
N GLU A 257 2.96 -0.16 -12.40
CA GLU A 257 3.99 -1.20 -12.43
C GLU A 257 5.28 -0.74 -11.75
N GLY A 258 5.58 0.56 -11.82
CA GLY A 258 6.71 1.20 -11.18
C GLY A 258 6.55 1.41 -9.67
N GLY A 259 5.35 1.35 -9.10
CA GLY A 259 5.13 1.54 -7.65
C GLY A 259 4.01 2.50 -7.25
N LEU A 260 3.30 3.12 -8.20
CA LEU A 260 2.18 4.01 -7.91
C LEU A 260 1.06 3.26 -7.17
N GLN A 261 0.83 3.65 -5.91
CA GLN A 261 -0.14 2.99 -5.03
C GLN A 261 -1.43 3.78 -4.88
N LEU A 262 -1.35 5.11 -4.85
CA LEU A 262 -2.52 5.95 -4.58
C LEU A 262 -2.68 7.04 -5.64
N ALA A 263 -3.85 7.11 -6.27
CA ALA A 263 -4.26 8.30 -7.01
C ALA A 263 -5.30 9.11 -6.22
N ILE A 264 -5.16 10.43 -6.20
CA ILE A 264 -6.10 11.34 -5.55
C ILE A 264 -6.54 12.35 -6.61
N PHE A 265 -7.80 12.25 -7.02
CA PHE A 265 -8.43 13.21 -7.92
C PHE A 265 -9.31 14.13 -7.10
N ASN A 266 -8.73 15.24 -6.68
CA ASN A 266 -9.41 16.28 -5.89
C ASN A 266 -10.17 17.24 -6.82
N SER A 267 -11.04 16.68 -7.68
CA SER A 267 -11.72 17.41 -8.75
C SER A 267 -13.21 17.05 -8.84
N CYS A 268 -13.97 17.88 -9.56
CA CYS A 268 -15.43 17.99 -9.47
C CYS A 268 -16.26 16.88 -10.17
N ASP A 269 -15.69 15.76 -10.57
CA ASP A 269 -16.45 14.57 -11.00
C ASP A 269 -15.47 13.40 -11.17
N GLY A 270 -15.59 12.38 -10.34
CA GLY A 270 -14.54 11.37 -10.18
C GLY A 270 -14.96 9.92 -10.39
N LEU A 271 -16.25 9.59 -10.57
CA LEU A 271 -16.65 8.18 -10.72
C LEU A 271 -16.28 7.60 -12.09
N GLY A 272 -16.38 8.40 -13.17
CA GLY A 272 -15.87 8.00 -14.49
C GLY A 272 -14.36 7.73 -14.43
N LEU A 273 -13.62 8.66 -13.81
CA LEU A 273 -12.19 8.52 -13.56
C LEU A 273 -11.87 7.25 -12.75
N ALA A 274 -12.62 6.98 -11.68
CA ALA A 274 -12.44 5.79 -10.86
C ALA A 274 -12.59 4.49 -11.65
N LYS A 275 -13.59 4.39 -12.54
CA LYS A 275 -13.78 3.21 -13.38
C LYS A 275 -12.59 3.00 -14.32
N GLU A 276 -12.08 4.06 -14.94
CA GLU A 276 -10.91 3.96 -15.82
C GLU A 276 -9.63 3.59 -15.06
N LEU A 277 -9.45 4.12 -13.85
CA LEU A 277 -8.32 3.79 -12.97
C LEU A 277 -8.38 2.34 -12.44
N GLU A 278 -9.58 1.83 -12.15
CA GLU A 278 -9.79 0.43 -11.78
C GLU A 278 -9.47 -0.52 -12.95
N ASN A 279 -9.81 -0.15 -14.19
CA ASN A 279 -9.42 -0.92 -15.37
C ASN A 279 -7.89 -0.99 -15.54
N LEU A 280 -7.16 -0.01 -14.99
CA LEU A 280 -5.70 0.00 -14.90
C LEU A 280 -5.17 -0.77 -13.67
N GLN A 281 -6.05 -1.34 -12.86
CA GLN A 281 -5.73 -2.09 -11.64
C GLN A 281 -4.97 -1.26 -10.60
N ILE A 282 -5.22 0.07 -10.55
CA ILE A 282 -4.58 0.92 -9.54
C ILE A 282 -4.89 0.38 -8.12
N PRO A 283 -3.90 0.34 -7.21
CA PRO A 283 -4.13 -0.19 -5.86
C PRO A 283 -5.23 0.57 -5.10
N GLN A 284 -5.16 1.90 -5.10
CA GLN A 284 -6.15 2.77 -4.49
C GLN A 284 -6.38 4.06 -5.29
N ALA A 285 -7.62 4.53 -5.31
CA ALA A 285 -7.94 5.87 -5.74
C ALA A 285 -8.88 6.56 -4.74
N ILE A 286 -8.75 7.88 -4.60
CA ILE A 286 -9.69 8.74 -3.89
C ILE A 286 -10.28 9.70 -4.93
N VAL A 287 -11.60 9.68 -5.04
CA VAL A 287 -12.36 10.46 -6.03
C VAL A 287 -13.57 11.11 -5.38
N MET A 288 -14.20 12.08 -6.05
CA MET A 288 -15.49 12.65 -5.63
C MET A 288 -16.63 11.95 -6.37
N ARG A 289 -17.68 11.56 -5.63
CA ARG A 289 -18.88 10.90 -6.17
C ARG A 289 -19.68 11.82 -7.08
N GLU A 290 -19.78 13.08 -6.69
CA GLU A 290 -20.55 14.12 -7.35
C GLU A 290 -19.71 15.42 -7.36
N PRO A 291 -20.10 16.43 -8.16
CA PRO A 291 -19.43 17.72 -8.15
C PRO A 291 -19.39 18.38 -6.78
N VAL A 292 -18.22 18.86 -6.40
CA VAL A 292 -17.94 19.52 -5.12
C VAL A 292 -17.42 20.92 -5.35
N PRO A 293 -17.82 21.92 -4.53
CA PRO A 293 -17.14 23.21 -4.54
C PRO A 293 -15.68 23.09 -4.11
N ASP A 294 -14.86 24.00 -4.62
CA ASP A 294 -13.42 24.06 -4.35
C ASP A 294 -13.09 24.01 -2.85
N LYS A 295 -13.86 24.74 -2.02
CA LYS A 295 -13.73 24.72 -0.56
C LYS A 295 -13.87 23.32 0.05
N VAL A 296 -14.78 22.48 -0.45
CA VAL A 296 -14.98 21.11 0.04
C VAL A 296 -13.79 20.24 -0.31
N ALA A 297 -13.32 20.33 -1.56
CA ALA A 297 -12.15 19.60 -2.05
C ALA A 297 -10.89 19.97 -1.25
N GLN A 298 -10.68 21.27 -1.00
CA GLN A 298 -9.54 21.78 -0.24
C GLN A 298 -9.57 21.36 1.23
N GLU A 299 -10.70 21.52 1.92
CA GLU A 299 -10.80 21.13 3.33
C GLU A 299 -10.69 19.61 3.49
N PHE A 300 -11.28 18.83 2.57
CA PHE A 300 -11.09 17.38 2.53
C PHE A 300 -9.59 17.03 2.42
N LEU A 301 -8.91 17.59 1.41
CA LEU A 301 -7.50 17.30 1.14
C LEU A 301 -6.62 17.67 2.35
N LYS A 302 -6.82 18.86 2.91
CA LYS A 302 -6.11 19.37 4.09
C LYS A 302 -6.24 18.42 5.28
N HIS A 303 -7.45 18.02 5.64
CA HIS A 303 -7.67 17.13 6.79
C HIS A 303 -7.18 15.71 6.52
N PHE A 304 -7.37 15.21 5.29
CA PHE A 304 -6.87 13.91 4.85
C PHE A 304 -5.35 13.84 4.95
N LEU A 305 -4.62 14.75 4.28
CA LEU A 305 -3.15 14.78 4.28
C LEU A 305 -2.60 14.97 5.69
N LYS A 306 -3.22 15.82 6.51
CA LYS A 306 -2.82 16.01 7.91
C LYS A 306 -2.98 14.74 8.73
N ALA A 307 -4.05 13.98 8.56
CA ALA A 307 -4.26 12.70 9.25
C ALA A 307 -3.30 11.62 8.73
N PHE A 308 -3.20 11.49 7.41
CA PHE A 308 -2.46 10.43 6.74
C PHE A 308 -0.95 10.57 6.98
N SER A 309 -0.40 11.79 6.81
CA SER A 309 1.01 12.08 7.07
C SER A 309 1.45 11.93 8.54
N ARG A 310 0.47 11.87 9.47
CA ARG A 310 0.71 11.60 10.89
C ARG A 310 0.65 10.10 11.24
N GLY A 311 0.43 9.24 10.26
CA GLY A 311 0.48 7.78 10.41
C GLY A 311 -0.87 7.13 10.69
N LYS A 312 -2.00 7.84 10.54
CA LYS A 312 -3.30 7.15 10.45
C LYS A 312 -3.33 6.30 9.16
N SER A 313 -4.10 5.22 9.15
CA SER A 313 -4.33 4.46 7.92
C SER A 313 -5.05 5.33 6.87
N LEU A 314 -4.94 4.97 5.59
CA LEU A 314 -5.64 5.67 4.50
C LEU A 314 -7.14 5.80 4.80
N TYR A 315 -7.76 4.68 5.20
CA TYR A 315 -9.18 4.57 5.53
C TYR A 315 -9.58 5.50 6.69
N LEU A 316 -8.86 5.44 7.82
CA LEU A 316 -9.14 6.33 8.95
C LEU A 316 -8.85 7.80 8.65
N SER A 317 -7.93 8.09 7.72
CA SER A 317 -7.63 9.45 7.29
C SER A 317 -8.74 10.03 6.44
N VAL A 318 -9.31 9.24 5.51
CA VAL A 318 -10.50 9.63 4.74
C VAL A 318 -11.69 9.85 5.67
N ARG A 319 -11.93 8.94 6.62
CA ARG A 319 -12.98 9.11 7.62
C ARG A 319 -12.82 10.40 8.40
N THR A 320 -11.62 10.63 8.93
CA THR A 320 -11.29 11.86 9.67
C THR A 320 -11.59 13.10 8.83
N ALA A 321 -11.21 13.10 7.55
CA ALA A 321 -11.48 14.21 6.65
C ALA A 321 -12.98 14.43 6.44
N ARG A 322 -13.76 13.37 6.17
CA ARG A 322 -15.22 13.45 6.02
C ARG A 322 -15.91 14.01 7.26
N GLU A 323 -15.57 13.50 8.45
CA GLU A 323 -16.13 14.00 9.72
C GLU A 323 -15.80 15.48 9.93
N ARG A 324 -14.59 15.92 9.57
CA ARG A 324 -14.20 17.33 9.64
C ARG A 324 -14.99 18.24 8.70
N LEU A 325 -15.38 17.77 7.50
CA LEU A 325 -16.26 18.53 6.61
C LEU A 325 -17.60 18.83 7.28
N ALA A 326 -18.17 17.86 8.01
CA ALA A 326 -19.40 18.05 8.75
C ALA A 326 -19.22 19.01 9.94
N GLU A 327 -18.16 18.85 10.74
CA GLU A 327 -17.86 19.74 11.88
C GLU A 327 -17.66 21.21 11.46
N GLU A 328 -17.13 21.43 10.27
CA GLU A 328 -16.90 22.77 9.71
C GLU A 328 -18.18 23.39 9.11
N GLY A 329 -19.32 22.70 9.25
CA GLY A 329 -20.63 23.19 8.85
C GLY A 329 -20.89 23.11 7.35
N LEU A 330 -20.04 22.42 6.56
CA LEU A 330 -20.24 22.31 5.11
C LEU A 330 -21.49 21.51 4.76
N ASP A 331 -21.93 20.62 5.66
CA ASP A 331 -23.19 19.90 5.50
C ASP A 331 -24.41 20.85 5.52
N ALA A 332 -24.30 22.04 6.13
CA ALA A 332 -25.37 23.05 6.16
C ALA A 332 -25.78 23.48 4.74
N GLU A 333 -24.77 23.68 3.88
CA GLU A 333 -24.90 24.13 2.49
C GLU A 333 -24.98 22.95 1.50
N LEU A 334 -24.36 21.82 1.85
CA LEU A 334 -24.26 20.62 1.02
C LEU A 334 -24.67 19.38 1.82
N PRO A 335 -25.98 19.09 1.93
CA PRO A 335 -26.47 17.91 2.63
C PRO A 335 -25.82 16.62 2.12
N GLY A 336 -25.21 15.85 3.02
CA GLY A 336 -24.53 14.60 2.69
C GLY A 336 -23.09 14.78 2.22
N VAL A 337 -22.44 15.92 2.52
CA VAL A 337 -21.05 16.22 2.13
C VAL A 337 -20.06 15.11 2.52
N MET A 338 -20.30 14.44 3.65
CA MET A 338 -19.50 13.30 4.12
C MET A 338 -19.53 12.11 3.16
N GLY A 339 -20.59 11.97 2.37
CA GLY A 339 -20.73 10.93 1.36
C GLY A 339 -19.81 11.14 0.16
N LEU A 340 -19.41 12.36 -0.15
CA LEU A 340 -18.90 12.71 -1.48
C LEU A 340 -17.51 12.15 -1.80
N PRO A 341 -16.49 12.27 -0.94
CA PRO A 341 -15.20 11.63 -1.20
C PRO A 341 -15.37 10.12 -1.12
N VAL A 342 -14.81 9.33 -2.05
CA VAL A 342 -14.95 7.86 -2.10
C VAL A 342 -13.59 7.22 -2.28
N ILE A 343 -13.34 6.12 -1.57
CA ILE A 343 -12.19 5.26 -1.78
C ILE A 343 -12.59 4.18 -2.79
N CYS A 344 -11.82 4.07 -3.87
CA CYS A 344 -11.83 2.93 -4.78
C CYS A 344 -10.60 2.07 -4.48
N GLN A 345 -10.81 0.77 -4.29
CA GLN A 345 -9.78 -0.17 -3.86
C GLN A 345 -9.73 -1.37 -4.80
N ASN A 346 -8.54 -1.72 -5.28
CA ASN A 346 -8.28 -3.06 -5.80
C ASN A 346 -8.17 -4.05 -4.62
N PRO A 347 -9.08 -5.04 -4.44
CA PRO A 347 -9.06 -5.93 -3.28
C PRO A 347 -7.78 -6.75 -3.10
N ALA A 348 -7.01 -6.99 -4.18
CA ALA A 348 -5.75 -7.72 -4.11
C ALA A 348 -4.58 -6.85 -3.62
N ALA A 349 -4.76 -5.54 -3.48
CA ALA A 349 -3.73 -4.62 -3.06
C ALA A 349 -3.81 -4.28 -1.57
N THR A 350 -2.65 -4.01 -0.98
CA THR A 350 -2.54 -3.47 0.37
C THR A 350 -2.56 -1.94 0.30
N PRO A 351 -3.24 -1.24 1.23
CA PRO A 351 -3.24 0.21 1.27
C PRO A 351 -1.85 0.80 1.51
N LEU A 352 -1.53 1.88 0.80
CA LEU A 352 -0.34 2.68 1.05
C LEU A 352 -0.26 3.09 2.54
N VAL A 353 0.91 2.92 3.14
CA VAL A 353 1.20 3.34 4.52
C VAL A 353 2.16 4.51 4.50
N TRP A 354 1.79 5.59 5.18
CA TRP A 354 2.70 6.74 5.34
C TRP A 354 3.82 6.41 6.33
N THR A 355 4.98 5.98 5.83
CA THR A 355 6.11 5.56 6.67
C THR A 355 6.82 6.76 7.27
N ARG A 356 6.60 6.98 8.58
CA ARG A 356 7.41 7.93 9.36
C ARG A 356 8.60 7.21 9.96
N LYS A 357 9.82 7.68 9.71
CA LYS A 357 10.94 7.36 10.61
C LYS A 357 10.56 7.89 11.99
N LYS A 358 10.31 7.00 12.97
CA LYS A 358 10.24 7.42 14.37
C LYS A 358 11.56 8.13 14.68
N LYS A 359 11.55 9.46 14.81
CA LYS A 359 12.59 10.12 15.60
C LYS A 359 12.41 9.53 16.99
N LEU A 360 13.36 8.70 17.43
CA LEU A 360 13.38 8.23 18.79
C LEU A 360 13.33 9.50 19.66
N SER A 361 12.22 9.71 20.36
CA SER A 361 12.13 10.78 21.34
C SER A 361 13.18 10.46 22.40
N ILE A 362 14.27 11.23 22.42
CA ILE A 362 15.22 11.24 23.54
C ILE A 362 14.44 11.82 24.72
N LEU A 363 13.69 10.96 25.40
CA LEU A 363 12.97 11.28 26.62
C LEU A 363 13.23 10.16 27.62
N TYR A 364 14.52 9.83 27.79
CA TYR A 364 15.09 9.06 28.89
C TYR A 364 16.58 9.46 29.03
N GLN A 365 16.85 10.73 29.30
CA GLN A 365 18.11 11.18 29.91
C GLN A 365 17.80 11.96 31.19
N GLY A 366 17.15 11.28 32.12
CA GLY A 366 16.88 11.77 33.46
C GLY A 366 17.06 10.63 34.45
N LYS A 367 18.28 10.06 34.50
CA LYS A 367 18.86 9.20 35.54
C LYS A 367 20.16 8.58 35.00
N LEU A 368 21.25 9.35 35.06
CA LEU A 368 22.66 8.93 35.18
C LEU A 368 23.57 10.16 34.95
N VAL A 369 23.33 11.21 35.74
CA VAL A 369 24.39 12.16 36.09
C VAL A 369 24.83 11.74 37.49
N ILE A 370 25.89 10.93 37.55
CA ILE A 370 26.90 10.81 38.62
C ILE A 370 27.83 9.70 38.13
N GLY A 371 29.10 10.04 37.87
CA GLY A 371 30.16 9.07 37.65
C GLY A 371 30.72 9.00 36.22
N ALA A 372 31.28 10.11 35.72
CA ALA A 372 32.53 10.10 34.92
C ALA A 372 32.93 11.53 34.50
N LEU A 373 33.05 12.44 35.47
CA LEU A 373 34.03 13.54 35.37
C LEU A 373 35.38 12.96 35.81
N ALA A 374 36.06 12.23 34.94
CA ALA A 374 37.47 11.86 35.09
C ALA A 374 37.97 11.10 33.85
N LEU A 375 38.50 11.87 32.89
CA LEU A 375 39.54 11.60 31.89
C LEU A 375 39.14 12.48 30.69
N GLY A 376 39.67 13.68 30.56
CA GLY A 376 41.10 13.94 30.56
C GLY A 376 41.49 14.12 29.11
N ALA A 377 41.57 15.39 28.72
CA ALA A 377 41.98 15.89 27.42
C ALA A 377 43.18 15.14 26.81
N VAL A 378 43.14 14.97 25.49
CA VAL A 378 44.21 14.75 24.48
C VAL A 378 43.44 14.11 23.29
N LEU A 379 43.29 14.65 22.08
CA LEU A 379 44.17 15.43 21.23
C LEU A 379 43.28 16.09 20.14
N LEU A 380 43.27 17.42 20.08
CA LEU A 380 42.99 18.18 18.85
C LEU A 380 44.23 18.08 17.95
N LEU A 381 44.09 17.76 16.65
CA LEU A 381 44.97 18.16 15.52
C LEU A 381 44.47 17.54 14.17
N ILE A 382 43.58 18.26 13.44
CA ILE A 382 43.57 18.71 12.00
C ILE A 382 44.27 17.82 10.91
N PRO A 383 43.99 17.83 9.55
CA PRO A 383 42.91 18.38 8.66
C PRO A 383 42.34 17.44 7.53
N LYS A 384 41.18 17.85 6.96
CA LYS A 384 40.73 17.93 5.52
C LYS A 384 41.13 16.89 4.42
N ILE A 385 40.15 16.67 3.51
CA ILE A 385 40.17 16.09 2.12
C ILE A 385 39.83 14.57 2.11
N ILE A 386 38.77 14.07 1.48
CA ILE A 386 38.52 13.95 0.02
C ILE A 386 37.01 13.93 -0.29
N THR A 387 36.57 14.74 -1.25
CA THR A 387 35.35 14.58 -2.05
C THR A 387 35.43 13.32 -2.93
N ILE A 388 34.49 12.39 -2.81
CA ILE A 388 34.18 11.41 -3.88
C ILE A 388 32.70 11.50 -4.20
N THR A 389 32.42 12.14 -5.33
CA THR A 389 31.25 11.92 -6.17
C THR A 389 31.19 10.44 -6.56
N SER A 390 30.11 9.73 -6.24
CA SER A 390 29.83 8.42 -6.86
C SER A 390 28.65 8.55 -7.83
N PRO A 391 28.81 8.18 -9.11
CA PRO A 391 27.74 8.13 -10.08
C PRO A 391 27.04 6.77 -9.99
N TYR A 392 25.75 6.74 -9.66
CA TYR A 392 24.97 5.52 -9.82
C TYR A 392 24.09 5.63 -11.08
N ARG A 393 24.56 4.96 -12.13
CA ARG A 393 23.77 4.55 -13.29
C ARG A 393 22.79 3.45 -12.86
N VAL A 394 21.55 3.59 -13.30
CA VAL A 394 20.44 2.63 -13.19
C VAL A 394 20.63 1.49 -14.20
N TYR A 395 20.31 0.27 -13.79
CA TYR A 395 20.33 -0.95 -14.62
C TYR A 395 18.94 -1.19 -15.26
N ASP A 396 18.94 -1.56 -16.54
CA ASP A 396 17.80 -1.78 -17.45
C ASP A 396 17.51 -3.29 -17.59
N PRO A 397 16.27 -3.78 -17.35
CA PRO A 397 15.94 -5.20 -17.37
C PRO A 397 15.76 -5.83 -18.78
N ASN A 398 15.81 -5.05 -19.87
CA ASN A 398 15.51 -5.57 -21.21
C ASN A 398 16.74 -5.83 -22.11
N LYS A 399 17.93 -5.89 -21.52
CA LYS A 399 19.13 -6.40 -22.21
C LYS A 399 19.64 -7.69 -21.59
N GLU A 400 18.94 -8.78 -21.87
CA GLU A 400 19.62 -10.03 -22.24
C GLU A 400 19.18 -10.48 -23.62
N ARG A 401 19.93 -10.04 -24.65
CA ARG A 401 20.60 -11.08 -25.43
C ARG A 401 21.67 -11.62 -24.48
N LEU A 402 21.55 -12.89 -24.11
CA LEU A 402 22.62 -13.66 -23.46
C LEU A 402 23.94 -13.36 -24.19
N ASN A 403 24.82 -12.58 -23.56
CA ASN A 403 26.25 -12.51 -23.84
C ASN A 403 26.96 -11.64 -22.78
N GLY A 404 27.85 -12.29 -22.03
CA GLY A 404 29.04 -11.71 -21.42
C GLY A 404 28.84 -10.79 -20.22
N ASP A 405 29.38 -11.20 -19.07
CA ASP A 405 29.75 -10.32 -17.94
C ASP A 405 28.68 -9.91 -16.91
N LEU A 406 27.82 -10.85 -16.49
CA LEU A 406 27.12 -10.73 -15.20
C LEU A 406 28.15 -10.84 -14.04
N LYS A 407 28.74 -9.70 -13.67
CA LYS A 407 29.65 -9.58 -12.51
C LYS A 407 28.83 -9.50 -11.23
N ILE A 408 28.77 -10.61 -10.52
CA ILE A 408 28.25 -10.68 -9.16
C ILE A 408 29.16 -9.81 -8.28
N SER A 409 28.59 -8.81 -7.60
CA SER A 409 29.32 -8.03 -6.61
C SER A 409 29.24 -8.74 -5.26
N TYR A 410 30.10 -9.74 -5.07
CA TYR A 410 30.59 -10.09 -3.74
C TYR A 410 31.91 -9.35 -3.51
N PRO A 411 32.37 -9.16 -2.26
CA PRO A 411 33.70 -8.58 -1.99
C PRO A 411 34.75 -9.23 -2.92
N LYS A 412 35.54 -8.45 -3.68
CA LYS A 412 36.41 -8.94 -4.79
C LYS A 412 37.31 -10.15 -4.41
N ASN A 413 37.51 -10.35 -3.13
CA ASN A 413 38.27 -11.43 -2.49
C ASN A 413 37.50 -12.75 -2.29
N TRP A 414 36.22 -12.86 -2.63
CA TRP A 414 35.47 -14.12 -2.48
C TRP A 414 35.57 -15.04 -3.70
N LYS A 415 35.55 -16.36 -3.48
CA LYS A 415 35.31 -17.35 -4.54
C LYS A 415 34.42 -18.47 -4.00
N ILE A 416 33.49 -18.96 -4.84
CA ILE A 416 32.53 -20.02 -4.51
C ILE A 416 32.45 -20.98 -5.69
N LYS A 417 32.61 -22.29 -5.46
CA LYS A 417 32.35 -23.33 -6.46
C LYS A 417 30.94 -23.89 -6.25
N TYR A 418 30.22 -24.19 -7.33
CA TYR A 418 28.88 -24.77 -7.23
C TYR A 418 28.68 -25.93 -8.22
N PRO A 419 27.78 -26.88 -7.92
CA PRO A 419 27.48 -28.01 -8.80
C PRO A 419 26.89 -27.53 -10.14
N PRO A 420 27.25 -28.16 -11.27
CA PRO A 420 26.79 -27.74 -12.60
C PRO A 420 25.28 -27.87 -12.81
N ASN A 421 24.61 -28.72 -12.04
CA ASN A 421 23.16 -28.98 -12.10
C ASN A 421 22.32 -28.09 -11.17
N TRP A 422 22.95 -27.23 -10.36
CA TRP A 422 22.22 -26.28 -9.50
C TRP A 422 22.06 -24.95 -10.21
N GLN A 423 20.83 -24.41 -10.21
CA GLN A 423 20.55 -23.12 -10.81
C GLN A 423 21.01 -22.00 -9.87
N LYS A 424 21.90 -21.14 -10.37
CA LYS A 424 22.36 -19.95 -9.66
C LYS A 424 21.49 -18.76 -10.01
N ILE A 425 20.94 -18.10 -9.01
CA ILE A 425 20.10 -16.91 -9.17
C ILE A 425 20.72 -15.77 -8.35
N PRO A 426 21.07 -14.62 -8.97
CA PRO A 426 21.43 -13.41 -8.25
C PRO A 426 20.25 -12.98 -7.35
N SER A 427 20.49 -12.64 -6.09
CA SER A 427 19.38 -12.27 -5.21
C SER A 427 18.90 -10.84 -5.47
N ALA A 428 17.61 -10.61 -5.22
CA ALA A 428 16.90 -9.34 -5.36
C ALA A 428 16.77 -8.55 -4.04
N THR A 429 17.44 -9.01 -2.98
CA THR A 429 17.43 -8.36 -1.65
C THR A 429 18.82 -7.81 -1.29
N ASN A 430 18.89 -6.79 -0.43
CA ASN A 430 20.14 -6.12 -0.10
C ASN A 430 21.13 -6.95 0.75
N THR A 431 20.67 -8.05 1.36
CA THR A 431 21.48 -8.88 2.26
C THR A 431 21.88 -10.21 1.63
N GLU A 432 21.06 -10.79 0.76
CA GLU A 432 21.43 -12.02 0.06
C GLU A 432 22.33 -11.72 -1.14
N VAL A 433 23.47 -12.41 -1.22
CA VAL A 433 24.45 -12.25 -2.29
C VAL A 433 24.14 -13.18 -3.46
N VAL A 434 23.75 -14.43 -3.16
CA VAL A 434 23.45 -15.44 -4.18
C VAL A 434 22.59 -16.57 -3.60
N LYS A 435 21.68 -17.11 -4.43
CA LYS A 435 20.91 -18.31 -4.14
C LYS A 435 21.21 -19.41 -5.16
N PHE A 436 21.46 -20.62 -4.67
CA PHE A 436 21.63 -21.82 -5.46
C PHE A 436 20.43 -22.74 -5.23
N LEU A 437 19.74 -23.13 -6.30
CA LEU A 437 18.57 -24.01 -6.26
C LEU A 437 18.94 -25.42 -6.75
N ALA A 438 18.50 -26.45 -6.03
CA ALA A 438 18.63 -27.85 -6.46
C ALA A 438 17.78 -28.13 -7.74
N PRO A 439 18.07 -29.17 -8.53
CA PRO A 439 17.30 -29.50 -9.75
C PRO A 439 15.78 -29.63 -9.51
N LYS A 440 14.95 -29.16 -10.46
CA LYS A 440 13.47 -29.12 -10.34
C LYS A 440 12.84 -30.51 -10.24
N ASP A 441 13.45 -31.49 -10.90
CA ASP A 441 13.03 -32.90 -10.93
C ASP A 441 13.06 -33.54 -9.52
N HIS A 442 13.78 -32.89 -8.61
CA HIS A 442 13.93 -33.23 -7.21
C HIS A 442 13.42 -32.12 -6.28
N SER A 443 12.50 -31.28 -6.73
CA SER A 443 11.78 -30.34 -5.87
C SER A 443 10.40 -30.90 -5.53
N SER A 444 9.90 -30.67 -4.32
CA SER A 444 8.45 -30.86 -4.11
C SER A 444 7.73 -29.75 -4.88
N VAL A 445 6.45 -29.93 -5.20
CA VAL A 445 5.61 -28.86 -5.77
C VAL A 445 5.61 -27.59 -4.89
N PHE A 446 6.01 -27.72 -3.62
CA PHE A 446 5.87 -26.71 -2.57
C PHE A 446 7.19 -26.08 -2.12
N PHE A 447 8.33 -26.78 -2.21
CA PHE A 447 9.61 -26.25 -1.76
C PHE A 447 10.79 -26.86 -2.52
N GLN A 448 11.64 -25.99 -3.07
CA GLN A 448 12.87 -26.37 -3.76
C GLN A 448 14.07 -26.18 -2.80
N PRO A 449 14.85 -27.25 -2.53
CA PRO A 449 16.04 -27.15 -1.69
C PRO A 449 17.00 -26.07 -2.21
N SER A 450 17.58 -25.29 -1.30
CA SER A 450 18.42 -24.16 -1.69
C SER A 450 19.56 -23.88 -0.72
N VAL A 451 20.68 -23.39 -1.25
CA VAL A 451 21.77 -22.77 -0.49
C VAL A 451 21.78 -21.28 -0.76
N ILE A 452 21.73 -20.45 0.27
CA ILE A 452 21.70 -18.99 0.19
C ILE A 452 22.93 -18.44 0.90
N VAL A 453 23.63 -17.51 0.26
CA VAL A 453 24.73 -16.75 0.87
C VAL A 453 24.26 -15.34 1.14
N SER A 454 24.47 -14.84 2.36
CA SER A 454 24.07 -13.50 2.78
C SER A 454 25.19 -12.77 3.51
N ILE A 455 25.16 -11.44 3.47
CA ILE A 455 25.99 -10.54 4.24
C ILE A 455 25.08 -9.65 5.09
N GLU A 456 25.32 -9.63 6.38
CA GLU A 456 24.63 -8.77 7.34
C GLU A 456 25.61 -7.74 7.90
N GLN A 457 25.19 -6.47 7.99
CA GLN A 457 25.97 -5.42 8.66
C GLN A 457 25.66 -5.42 10.16
N ILE A 458 26.71 -5.44 10.99
CA ILE A 458 26.59 -5.47 12.44
C ILE A 458 26.70 -4.05 12.99
N GLU A 459 25.62 -3.54 13.59
CA GLU A 459 25.59 -2.19 14.17
C GLU A 459 26.50 -2.05 15.40
N ASN A 460 26.60 -3.11 16.21
CA ASN A 460 27.43 -3.17 17.42
C ASN A 460 28.39 -4.38 17.34
N PRO A 461 29.59 -4.21 16.76
CA PRO A 461 30.56 -5.29 16.60
C PRO A 461 30.85 -6.01 17.93
N ALA A 462 30.71 -7.33 17.91
CA ALA A 462 30.90 -8.20 19.07
C ALA A 462 31.74 -9.42 18.66
N PRO A 463 32.39 -10.12 19.61
CA PRO A 463 33.02 -11.41 19.32
C PRO A 463 32.01 -12.43 18.77
N LEU A 464 32.50 -13.40 18.00
CA LEU A 464 31.68 -14.45 17.37
C LEU A 464 30.75 -15.14 18.38
N ASP A 465 31.21 -15.38 19.61
CA ASP A 465 30.46 -16.09 20.64
C ASP A 465 29.23 -15.30 21.09
N LYS A 466 29.41 -13.99 21.29
CA LYS A 466 28.31 -13.10 21.65
C LYS A 466 27.33 -12.95 20.50
N TYR A 467 27.82 -12.81 19.27
CA TYR A 467 26.98 -12.79 18.08
C TYR A 467 26.16 -14.09 17.94
N THR A 468 26.80 -15.24 18.16
CA THR A 468 26.17 -16.55 18.15
C THR A 468 25.10 -16.67 19.23
N ASP A 469 25.38 -16.28 20.47
CA ASP A 469 24.42 -16.33 21.57
C ASP A 469 23.18 -15.46 21.28
N ASP A 470 23.39 -14.25 20.79
CA ASP A 470 22.30 -13.32 20.46
C ASP A 470 21.46 -13.84 19.28
N THR A 471 22.13 -14.37 18.24
CA THR A 471 21.48 -14.96 17.06
C THR A 471 20.67 -16.20 17.42
N VAL A 472 21.24 -17.12 18.22
CA VAL A 472 20.57 -18.35 18.65
C VAL A 472 19.36 -18.02 19.54
N LYS A 473 19.48 -17.04 20.45
CA LYS A 473 18.33 -16.55 21.24
C LYS A 473 17.24 -15.96 20.36
N GLN A 474 17.60 -15.24 19.30
CA GLN A 474 16.63 -14.70 18.35
C GLN A 474 15.93 -15.83 17.57
N ILE A 475 16.68 -16.74 16.95
CA ILE A 475 16.11 -17.88 16.20
C ILE A 475 15.24 -18.76 17.10
N SER A 476 15.65 -18.96 18.35
CA SER A 476 14.87 -19.77 19.30
C SER A 476 13.52 -19.12 19.61
N ARG A 477 13.47 -17.79 19.77
CA ARG A 477 12.23 -17.03 19.96
C ARG A 477 11.33 -17.07 18.73
N ASP A 478 11.92 -16.96 17.55
CA ASP A 478 11.16 -16.74 16.31
C ASP A 478 10.69 -18.05 15.67
N PHE A 479 11.44 -19.15 15.82
CA PHE A 479 11.23 -20.35 14.99
C PHE A 479 11.31 -21.71 15.71
N SER A 480 11.82 -21.81 16.95
CA SER A 480 12.10 -23.12 17.56
C SER A 480 10.87 -23.78 18.21
N GLN A 481 10.15 -24.59 17.43
CA GLN A 481 9.15 -25.53 17.93
C GLN A 481 9.81 -26.93 18.00
N GLY A 482 10.21 -27.36 19.21
CA GLY A 482 10.48 -28.78 19.51
C GLY A 482 11.90 -29.32 19.31
N PHE A 483 12.92 -28.50 19.01
CA PHE A 483 14.32 -28.95 18.95
C PHE A 483 15.29 -27.93 19.58
N PRO A 484 16.19 -28.35 20.49
CA PRO A 484 17.24 -27.47 21.00
C PRO A 484 18.21 -27.11 19.87
N ILE A 485 18.54 -25.83 19.76
CA ILE A 485 19.58 -25.35 18.84
C ILE A 485 20.92 -25.44 19.56
N THR A 486 21.76 -26.37 19.14
CA THR A 486 23.13 -26.51 19.65
C THR A 486 24.10 -25.91 18.64
N PRO A 487 24.80 -24.81 18.98
CA PRO A 487 25.82 -24.24 18.11
C PRO A 487 27.10 -25.08 18.11
N GLU A 488 27.62 -25.39 16.92
CA GLU A 488 28.86 -26.15 16.74
C GLU A 488 29.94 -25.26 16.11
N ARG A 489 31.19 -25.42 16.57
CA ARG A 489 32.32 -24.70 15.98
C ARG A 489 32.71 -25.30 14.66
N THR A 490 32.91 -24.45 13.66
CA THR A 490 33.34 -24.86 12.33
C THR A 490 34.21 -23.78 11.70
N LYS A 491 34.50 -23.91 10.40
CA LYS A 491 35.19 -22.91 9.58
C LYS A 491 34.32 -22.52 8.40
N LEU A 492 34.35 -21.24 8.03
CA LEU A 492 33.82 -20.76 6.76
C LEU A 492 34.97 -20.07 6.01
N GLY A 493 35.55 -20.79 5.04
CA GLY A 493 36.85 -20.44 4.48
C GLY A 493 37.96 -20.53 5.54
N LYS A 494 38.67 -19.43 5.78
CA LYS A 494 39.73 -19.34 6.80
C LYS A 494 39.25 -18.82 8.16
N LEU A 495 38.00 -18.36 8.25
CA LEU A 495 37.47 -17.72 9.45
C LEU A 495 36.88 -18.75 10.41
N ASP A 496 37.01 -18.48 11.71
CA ASP A 496 36.22 -19.17 12.74
C ASP A 496 34.74 -18.90 12.51
N ALA A 497 33.94 -19.97 12.58
CA ALA A 497 32.53 -19.95 12.26
C ALA A 497 31.72 -20.77 13.27
N THR A 498 30.41 -20.54 13.25
CA THR A 498 29.43 -21.36 13.98
C THR A 498 28.45 -21.97 13.00
N GLU A 499 28.18 -23.26 13.14
CA GLU A 499 27.09 -23.97 12.47
C GLU A 499 25.95 -24.20 13.47
N ILE A 500 24.71 -24.06 13.01
CA ILE A 500 23.51 -24.50 13.72
C ILE A 500 22.59 -25.28 12.80
N LEU A 501 21.76 -26.12 13.42
CA LEU A 501 20.68 -26.84 12.76
C LEU A 501 19.37 -26.59 13.51
N TYR A 502 18.32 -26.21 12.79
CA TYR A 502 16.99 -25.99 13.37
C TYR A 502 15.88 -26.25 12.34
N THR A 503 14.65 -26.29 12.82
CA THR A 503 13.45 -26.45 11.98
C THR A 503 12.53 -25.26 12.20
N LYS A 504 11.95 -24.72 11.14
CA LYS A 504 10.90 -23.69 11.20
C LYS A 504 9.60 -24.20 10.58
N GLN A 505 8.47 -23.67 11.05
CA GLN A 505 7.16 -23.87 10.41
C GLN A 505 6.95 -22.82 9.32
N GLN A 506 6.49 -23.24 8.16
CA GLN A 506 6.14 -22.39 7.02
C GLN A 506 4.80 -22.87 6.45
N GLY A 507 3.70 -22.27 6.91
CA GLY A 507 2.36 -22.81 6.71
C GLY A 507 2.19 -24.14 7.44
N ASP A 508 1.62 -25.14 6.77
CA ASP A 508 1.44 -26.50 7.31
C ASP A 508 2.68 -27.40 7.14
N LYS A 509 3.82 -26.83 6.72
CA LYS A 509 5.03 -27.57 6.38
C LYS A 509 6.19 -27.15 7.27
N GLN A 510 7.02 -28.14 7.63
CA GLN A 510 8.29 -27.90 8.31
C GLN A 510 9.41 -27.78 7.28
N ILE A 511 10.33 -26.83 7.53
CA ILE A 511 11.57 -26.66 6.76
C ILE A 511 12.73 -26.80 7.73
N LYS A 512 13.66 -27.71 7.41
CA LYS A 512 14.90 -27.91 8.16
C LYS A 512 15.99 -27.04 7.56
N ILE A 513 16.75 -26.37 8.43
CA ILE A 513 17.71 -25.34 8.08
C ILE A 513 19.04 -25.64 8.76
N LYS A 514 20.13 -25.68 7.97
CA LYS A 514 21.52 -25.59 8.44
C LYS A 514 22.04 -24.21 8.10
N GLN A 515 22.57 -23.50 9.10
CA GLN A 515 23.09 -22.16 8.92
C GLN A 515 24.51 -22.09 9.47
N VAL A 516 25.44 -21.59 8.66
CA VAL A 516 26.85 -21.40 9.03
C VAL A 516 27.18 -19.92 8.92
N TRP A 517 27.73 -19.32 9.96
CA TRP A 517 28.19 -17.93 9.89
C TRP A 517 29.59 -17.70 10.45
N ALA A 518 30.29 -16.74 9.86
CA ALA A 518 31.55 -16.20 10.34
C ALA A 518 31.51 -14.67 10.35
N LEU A 519 32.31 -14.05 11.22
CA LEU A 519 32.44 -12.60 11.27
C LEU A 519 33.62 -12.13 10.43
N ALA A 520 33.47 -11.00 9.75
CA ALA A 520 34.60 -10.30 9.13
C ALA A 520 35.66 -9.94 10.19
N PRO A 521 36.95 -9.79 9.83
CA PRO A 521 38.01 -9.47 10.81
C PRO A 521 37.78 -8.19 11.62
N ASN A 522 37.03 -7.23 11.08
CA ASN A 522 36.63 -5.99 11.76
C ASN A 522 35.31 -6.12 12.54
N HIS A 523 34.69 -7.31 12.54
CA HIS A 523 33.42 -7.64 13.16
C HIS A 523 32.24 -6.74 12.72
N ALA A 524 32.39 -6.01 11.61
CA ALA A 524 31.38 -5.11 11.07
C ALA A 524 30.36 -5.83 10.17
N TYR A 525 30.66 -7.07 9.78
CA TYR A 525 29.79 -7.89 8.94
C TYR A 525 29.78 -9.34 9.38
N ALA A 526 28.62 -9.99 9.25
CA ALA A 526 28.49 -11.44 9.30
C ALA A 526 28.31 -12.00 7.90
N TYR A 527 29.03 -13.08 7.60
CA TYR A 527 28.91 -13.86 6.38
C TYR A 527 28.13 -15.11 6.71
N ILE A 528 26.97 -15.29 6.08
CA ILE A 528 25.99 -16.31 6.47
C ILE A 528 25.69 -17.19 5.27
N VAL A 529 25.85 -18.52 5.43
CA VAL A 529 25.44 -19.51 4.44
C VAL A 529 24.31 -20.35 5.01
N THR A 530 23.18 -20.39 4.33
CA THR A 530 21.96 -21.07 4.78
C THR A 530 21.58 -22.16 3.78
N TYR A 531 21.62 -23.42 4.22
CA TYR A 531 21.02 -24.54 3.50
C TYR A 531 19.63 -24.84 4.08
N GLN A 532 18.63 -24.91 3.23
CA GLN A 532 17.25 -25.21 3.63
C GLN A 532 16.61 -26.25 2.70
N ALA A 533 15.86 -27.16 3.30
CA ALA A 533 15.11 -28.21 2.62
C ALA A 533 13.96 -28.73 3.52
N GLU A 534 13.00 -29.44 2.94
CA GLU A 534 12.02 -30.19 3.73
C GLU A 534 12.75 -31.27 4.57
N PRO A 535 12.34 -31.55 5.82
CA PRO A 535 13.00 -32.51 6.70
C PRO A 535 13.23 -33.88 6.07
N ALA A 536 12.24 -34.39 5.33
CA ALA A 536 12.30 -35.69 4.65
C ALA A 536 13.37 -35.76 3.55
N ARG A 537 13.79 -34.61 3.02
CA ARG A 537 14.73 -34.51 1.88
C ARG A 537 16.02 -33.81 2.24
N PHE A 538 16.17 -33.38 3.50
CA PHE A 538 17.33 -32.63 3.95
C PHE A 538 18.64 -33.38 3.69
N ALA A 539 18.67 -34.68 3.97
CA ALA A 539 19.84 -35.54 3.77
C ALA A 539 20.19 -35.78 2.27
N GLU A 540 19.22 -35.64 1.36
CA GLU A 540 19.40 -35.86 -0.09
C GLU A 540 20.44 -34.90 -0.67
N PHE A 541 20.37 -33.63 -0.25
CA PHE A 541 21.24 -32.57 -0.75
C PHE A 541 22.26 -32.05 0.26
N GLU A 542 22.24 -32.54 1.51
CA GLU A 542 23.15 -32.04 2.56
C GLU A 542 24.63 -32.16 2.17
N LYS A 543 25.07 -33.31 1.65
CA LYS A 543 26.47 -33.48 1.20
C LYS A 543 26.85 -32.52 0.08
N THR A 544 25.90 -32.18 -0.79
CA THR A 544 26.12 -31.26 -1.90
C THR A 544 26.13 -29.81 -1.42
N ALA A 545 25.22 -29.45 -0.51
CA ALA A 545 25.20 -28.17 0.17
C ALA A 545 26.47 -27.94 0.98
N GLN A 546 26.98 -28.97 1.67
CA GLN A 546 28.24 -28.90 2.41
C GLN A 546 29.41 -28.60 1.49
N LYS A 547 29.49 -29.22 0.30
CA LYS A 547 30.53 -28.88 -0.69
C LYS A 547 30.46 -27.42 -1.14
N ILE A 548 29.26 -26.82 -1.22
CA ILE A 548 29.11 -25.39 -1.54
C ILE A 548 29.62 -24.54 -0.39
N ILE A 549 29.24 -24.86 0.85
CA ILE A 549 29.70 -24.19 2.08
C ILE A 549 31.23 -24.25 2.19
N ASP A 550 31.83 -25.44 2.03
CA ASP A 550 33.27 -25.66 2.13
C ASP A 550 34.06 -24.97 1.00
N SER A 551 33.42 -24.75 -0.16
CA SER A 551 34.04 -24.06 -1.28
C SER A 551 34.16 -22.55 -1.08
N PHE A 552 33.50 -22.03 -0.05
CA PHE A 552 33.47 -20.60 0.23
C PHE A 552 34.84 -20.14 0.72
N THR A 553 35.46 -19.26 -0.05
CA THR A 553 36.75 -18.66 0.30
C THR A 553 36.58 -17.16 0.42
N ILE A 554 37.07 -16.62 1.53
CA ILE A 554 37.19 -15.18 1.78
C ILE A 554 38.67 -14.91 1.93
N ASN A 555 39.29 -14.25 0.94
CA ASN A 555 40.73 -13.95 0.97
C ASN A 555 41.07 -12.73 1.81
#